data_AF-A0A8A2VC18-F1
#
_entry.id   AF-A0A8A2VC18-F1
#
_cell.length_a   1.000
_cell.length_b   1.000
_cell.length_c   1.000
_cell.angle_alpha   90.00
_cell.angle_beta   90.00
_cell.angle_gamma   90.00
#
_symmetry.space_group_name_H-M   'P 1'
#
loop_
_entity.id
_entity.type
_entity.pdbx_description
1 polymer ?
#
loop_
_entity_poly.entity_id
_entity_poly.type
_entity_poly.pdbx_seq_one_letter_code
_entity_poly.pdbx_strand_id
1 'polypeptide(L)'
;MDAIDDLSDAIEGTRNFLTQLSVRQWVTLAVVVFFVSSLGFGAAAPGGDTTMYADGTATEDSFQEEFEQLESELPVEDLLVALLVVAAVVLVLWLCYALLAGVMEFVFLESLRSEEVRIRGYFGANAGKGVRLFLFRLALLLVAGALVSAPAAIAVGLGTFDDISPGLLALYLLYGGGLYLLHSIGRRFTDEFVAPIMLLEDCGVLAAWGRFWRTLRANLAEYAVYLLLVWVLTLAVTVTVSIVIALGAVVIAIPFAIVAFVAVLAGPIGWAVAVVVGLLALAAVLLFAALVWTPVTTYFQYYALLLLGDTDPELDLVPDQRAAVRAAGTGGAIGRSDWERPDSDSSARDDDWNDESGWDGSDPWDEAGDADDADESGDSDDDDDRSW
;
A
#
# COMPACT_ATOMS: atom_id res chain seq x y z
N MET A 1 -9.95 -12.77 14.59
CA MET A 1 -8.47 -12.78 14.47
C MET A 1 -8.27 -11.65 13.50
N ASP A 2 -7.99 -10.46 14.00
CA ASP A 2 -8.40 -9.22 13.33
C ASP A 2 -7.79 -9.10 11.92
N ALA A 3 -6.54 -9.57 11.76
CA ALA A 3 -5.87 -9.66 10.46
C ALA A 3 -6.57 -10.52 9.37
N ILE A 4 -7.41 -11.50 9.71
CA ILE A 4 -8.17 -12.30 8.73
C ILE A 4 -9.48 -11.60 8.37
N ASP A 5 -10.13 -10.99 9.37
CA ASP A 5 -11.37 -10.24 9.19
C ASP A 5 -11.10 -8.98 8.34
N ASP A 6 -10.01 -8.27 8.63
CA ASP A 6 -9.52 -7.12 7.86
C ASP A 6 -9.20 -7.45 6.40
N LEU A 7 -8.82 -8.70 6.10
CA LEU A 7 -8.56 -9.14 4.73
C LEU A 7 -9.84 -9.09 3.89
N SER A 8 -10.96 -9.54 4.46
CA SER A 8 -12.27 -9.53 3.79
C SER A 8 -12.81 -8.10 3.70
N ASP A 9 -12.63 -7.32 4.77
CA ASP A 9 -13.04 -5.92 4.83
C ASP A 9 -12.28 -5.06 3.80
N ALA A 10 -10.98 -5.34 3.56
CA ALA A 10 -10.18 -4.66 2.55
C ALA A 10 -10.69 -4.91 1.11
N ILE A 11 -11.26 -6.08 0.82
CA ILE A 11 -11.89 -6.38 -0.48
C ILE A 11 -13.10 -5.46 -0.69
N GLU A 12 -13.98 -5.36 0.31
CA GLU A 12 -15.20 -4.57 0.21
C GLU A 12 -14.88 -3.06 0.16
N GLY A 13 -13.93 -2.60 0.99
CA GLY A 13 -13.44 -1.21 0.95
C GLY A 13 -12.87 -0.82 -0.40
N THR A 14 -12.04 -1.69 -1.00
CA THR A 14 -11.50 -1.48 -2.35
C THR A 14 -12.60 -1.43 -3.40
N ARG A 15 -13.56 -2.35 -3.34
CA ARG A 15 -14.67 -2.42 -4.29
C ARG A 15 -15.56 -1.17 -4.21
N ASN A 16 -15.90 -0.73 -3.01
CA ASN A 16 -16.75 0.44 -2.80
C ASN A 16 -16.04 1.71 -3.29
N PHE A 17 -14.76 1.88 -2.94
CA PHE A 17 -13.97 3.01 -3.41
C PHE A 17 -13.87 3.03 -4.95
N LEU A 18 -13.46 1.92 -5.58
CA LEU A 18 -13.24 1.90 -7.02
C LEU A 18 -14.53 2.05 -7.85
N THR A 19 -15.69 1.62 -7.33
CA THR A 19 -16.96 1.74 -8.06
C THR A 19 -17.54 3.16 -8.03
N GLN A 20 -17.17 3.98 -7.05
CA GLN A 20 -17.61 5.37 -6.95
C GLN A 20 -16.76 6.35 -7.77
N LEU A 21 -15.61 5.91 -8.28
CA LEU A 21 -14.72 6.76 -9.08
C LEU A 21 -15.23 6.93 -10.51
N SER A 22 -15.24 8.18 -10.98
CA SER A 22 -15.37 8.48 -12.39
C SER A 22 -14.15 8.00 -13.19
N VAL A 23 -14.31 7.68 -14.48
CA VAL A 23 -13.23 7.22 -15.37
C VAL A 23 -11.99 8.12 -15.31
N ARG A 24 -12.20 9.44 -15.20
CA ARG A 24 -11.12 10.43 -15.06
C ARG A 24 -10.35 10.30 -13.75
N GLN A 25 -11.05 10.05 -12.64
CA GLN A 25 -10.43 9.83 -11.34
C GLN A 25 -9.68 8.49 -11.33
N TRP A 26 -10.19 7.48 -12.02
CA TRP A 26 -9.55 6.18 -12.18
C TRP A 26 -8.21 6.28 -12.93
N VAL A 27 -8.17 6.98 -14.06
CA VAL A 27 -6.92 7.24 -14.81
C VAL A 27 -5.95 8.07 -13.97
N THR A 28 -6.46 9.04 -13.23
CA THR A 28 -5.63 9.86 -12.33
C THR A 28 -5.00 9.02 -11.23
N LEU A 29 -5.79 8.15 -10.58
CA LEU A 29 -5.32 7.22 -9.56
C LEU A 29 -4.29 6.25 -10.14
N ALA A 30 -4.49 5.78 -11.36
CA ALA A 30 -3.51 4.92 -12.03
C ALA A 30 -2.18 5.62 -12.27
N VAL A 31 -2.18 6.89 -12.68
CA VAL A 31 -0.95 7.68 -12.77
C VAL A 31 -0.27 7.80 -11.41
N VAL A 32 -1.04 7.98 -10.32
CA VAL A 32 -0.48 8.01 -8.96
C VAL A 32 0.13 6.65 -8.60
N VAL A 33 -0.61 5.56 -8.81
CA VAL A 33 -0.16 4.20 -8.52
C VAL A 33 1.05 3.80 -9.35
N PHE A 34 1.19 4.30 -10.59
CA PHE A 34 2.38 4.07 -11.41
C PHE A 34 3.66 4.49 -10.68
N PHE A 35 3.64 5.66 -10.02
CA PHE A 35 4.79 6.14 -9.25
C PHE A 35 4.96 5.40 -7.91
N VAL A 36 3.86 5.08 -7.22
CA VAL A 36 3.89 4.40 -5.91
C VAL A 36 4.30 2.94 -6.02
N SER A 37 3.76 2.21 -7.00
CA SER A 37 3.90 0.76 -7.14
C SER A 37 5.23 0.32 -7.76
N SER A 38 6.14 1.26 -8.07
CA SER A 38 7.49 1.00 -8.62
C SER A 38 7.54 0.22 -9.95
N LEU A 39 6.39 0.09 -10.62
CA LEU A 39 6.13 -0.78 -11.77
C LEU A 39 7.00 -0.51 -13.00
N GLY A 40 7.63 0.66 -13.06
CA GLY A 40 8.46 1.05 -14.19
C GLY A 40 9.96 0.78 -14.02
N PHE A 41 10.52 0.82 -12.81
CA PHE A 41 11.98 1.04 -12.68
C PHE A 41 12.67 0.48 -11.43
N GLY A 42 11.99 -0.27 -10.54
CA GLY A 42 12.75 -0.83 -9.41
C GLY A 42 11.94 -1.56 -8.35
N ALA A 43 11.69 -2.84 -8.59
CA ALA A 43 11.78 -3.89 -7.59
C ALA A 43 11.58 -5.23 -8.31
N ALA A 44 12.65 -6.03 -8.37
CA ALA A 44 12.52 -7.44 -8.66
C ALA A 44 11.44 -8.01 -7.72
N ALA A 45 10.41 -8.62 -8.30
CA ALA A 45 9.51 -9.48 -7.55
C ALA A 45 10.34 -10.47 -6.71
N PRO A 46 9.86 -10.93 -5.55
CA PRO A 46 10.52 -12.01 -4.84
C PRO A 46 10.52 -13.26 -5.75
N GLY A 47 11.66 -13.55 -6.38
CA GLY A 47 11.81 -14.66 -7.34
C GLY A 47 11.64 -14.30 -8.83
N GLY A 48 11.55 -13.01 -9.19
CA GLY A 48 11.53 -12.59 -10.60
C GLY A 48 12.95 -12.37 -11.12
N ASP A 49 13.53 -13.40 -11.72
CA ASP A 49 14.73 -13.26 -12.54
C ASP A 49 14.40 -12.30 -13.70
N THR A 50 15.10 -11.16 -13.78
CA THR A 50 14.90 -10.17 -14.86
C THR A 50 15.28 -10.72 -16.23
N THR A 51 15.93 -11.88 -16.27
CA THR A 51 16.29 -12.63 -17.47
C THR A 51 15.08 -13.30 -18.15
N MET A 52 13.96 -13.52 -17.45
CA MET A 52 12.81 -14.23 -18.05
C MET A 52 12.05 -13.37 -19.08
N TYR A 53 12.18 -12.04 -19.03
CA TYR A 53 11.68 -11.13 -20.08
C TYR A 53 12.69 -10.91 -21.22
N ALA A 54 13.90 -11.43 -21.09
CA ALA A 54 14.98 -11.34 -22.06
C ALA A 54 15.23 -12.67 -22.79
N ASP A 55 14.32 -13.66 -22.71
CA ASP A 55 14.38 -14.84 -23.58
C ASP A 55 13.92 -14.46 -25.00
N GLY A 56 14.79 -13.71 -25.66
CA GLY A 56 14.71 -13.30 -27.04
C GLY A 56 16.14 -13.29 -27.55
N THR A 57 16.67 -14.48 -27.83
CA THR A 57 18.03 -14.75 -28.32
C THR A 57 18.45 -13.92 -29.54
N ALA A 58 17.52 -13.21 -30.20
CA ALA A 58 17.81 -12.27 -31.27
C ALA A 58 18.21 -10.85 -30.82
N THR A 59 17.90 -10.46 -29.57
CA THR A 59 18.15 -9.09 -29.05
C THR A 59 19.49 -9.01 -28.31
N GLU A 60 19.85 -10.06 -27.57
CA GLU A 60 21.13 -10.16 -26.86
C GLU A 60 22.32 -10.18 -27.83
N ASP A 61 22.23 -10.95 -28.92
CA ASP A 61 23.28 -10.97 -29.96
C ASP A 61 23.47 -9.58 -30.59
N SER A 62 22.39 -8.84 -30.85
CA SER A 62 22.49 -7.49 -31.44
C SER A 62 23.09 -6.45 -30.51
N PHE A 63 22.74 -6.47 -29.22
CA PHE A 63 23.30 -5.53 -28.25
C PHE A 63 24.76 -5.83 -27.96
N GLN A 64 25.13 -7.11 -27.91
CA GLN A 64 26.50 -7.51 -27.65
C GLN A 64 27.41 -7.21 -28.85
N GLU A 65 26.97 -7.47 -30.08
CA GLU A 65 27.70 -7.07 -31.29
C GLU A 65 27.88 -5.53 -31.36
N GLU A 66 26.85 -4.75 -31.04
CA GLU A 66 26.91 -3.28 -31.07
C GLU A 66 27.80 -2.73 -29.94
N PHE A 67 27.85 -3.41 -28.79
CA PHE A 67 28.74 -3.07 -27.68
C PHE A 67 30.21 -3.41 -27.99
N GLU A 68 30.47 -4.60 -28.57
CA GLU A 68 31.81 -4.99 -29.04
C GLU A 68 32.30 -4.06 -30.16
N GLN A 69 31.39 -3.61 -31.04
CA GLN A 69 31.71 -2.65 -32.09
C GLN A 69 32.06 -1.27 -31.52
N LEU A 70 31.31 -0.78 -30.51
CA LEU A 70 31.62 0.46 -29.78
C LEU A 70 32.95 0.37 -29.00
N GLU A 71 33.25 -0.78 -28.40
CA GLU A 71 34.52 -1.04 -27.69
C GLU A 71 35.72 -1.05 -28.67
N SER A 72 35.49 -1.49 -29.91
CA SER A 72 36.53 -1.50 -30.96
C SER A 72 36.79 -0.14 -31.61
N GLU A 73 35.78 0.75 -31.64
CA GLU A 73 35.84 2.05 -32.32
C GLU A 73 36.27 3.21 -31.40
N LEU A 74 36.10 3.10 -30.08
CA LEU A 74 36.44 4.14 -29.12
C LEU A 74 37.67 3.77 -28.27
N PRO A 75 38.61 4.70 -28.02
CA PRO A 75 39.65 4.49 -27.02
C PRO A 75 39.02 4.11 -25.68
N VAL A 76 39.65 3.17 -24.96
CA VAL A 76 39.23 2.72 -23.63
C VAL A 76 39.23 3.83 -22.59
N GLU A 77 39.48 5.10 -22.95
CA GLU A 77 39.40 6.30 -22.10
C GLU A 77 38.12 7.11 -22.39
N ASP A 78 37.63 7.10 -23.64
CA ASP A 78 36.39 7.78 -24.02
C ASP A 78 35.17 6.94 -23.65
N LEU A 79 35.30 5.60 -23.69
CA LEU A 79 34.23 4.66 -23.33
C LEU A 79 33.80 4.80 -21.86
N LEU A 80 34.72 4.90 -20.90
CA LEU A 80 34.36 5.09 -19.48
C LEU A 80 33.84 6.49 -19.17
N VAL A 81 34.24 7.52 -19.90
CA VAL A 81 33.64 8.85 -19.74
C VAL A 81 32.20 8.79 -20.23
N ALA A 82 31.93 8.17 -21.39
CA ALA A 82 30.59 7.96 -21.90
C ALA A 82 29.74 7.13 -20.93
N LEU A 83 30.26 6.02 -20.42
CA LEU A 83 29.57 5.17 -19.43
C LEU A 83 29.27 5.94 -18.14
N LEU A 84 30.22 6.73 -17.63
CA LEU A 84 30.03 7.54 -16.44
C LEU A 84 28.95 8.61 -16.66
N VAL A 85 28.94 9.27 -17.82
CA VAL A 85 27.90 10.24 -18.19
C VAL A 85 26.53 9.57 -18.25
N VAL A 86 26.42 8.42 -18.91
CA VAL A 86 25.17 7.64 -18.98
C VAL A 86 24.72 7.23 -17.57
N ALA A 87 25.62 6.69 -16.75
CA ALA A 87 25.34 6.31 -15.37
C ALA A 87 24.87 7.51 -14.53
N ALA A 88 25.48 8.69 -14.71
CA ALA A 88 25.08 9.92 -14.04
C ALA A 88 23.68 10.38 -14.48
N VAL A 89 23.37 10.32 -15.78
CA VAL A 89 22.03 10.65 -16.29
C VAL A 89 20.98 9.69 -15.74
N VAL A 90 21.24 8.39 -15.80
CA VAL A 90 20.35 7.35 -15.24
C VAL A 90 20.14 7.56 -13.74
N LEU A 91 21.20 7.87 -12.99
CA LEU A 91 21.11 8.16 -11.56
C LEU A 91 20.22 9.38 -11.28
N VAL A 92 20.38 10.47 -12.04
CA VAL A 92 19.56 11.68 -11.89
C VAL A 92 18.09 11.38 -12.20
N LEU A 93 17.81 10.66 -13.29
CA LEU A 93 16.45 10.26 -13.65
C LEU A 93 15.81 9.39 -12.57
N TRP A 94 16.56 8.41 -12.06
CA TRP A 94 16.12 7.56 -10.96
C TRP A 94 15.82 8.39 -9.69
N LEU A 95 16.67 9.36 -9.36
CA LEU A 95 16.50 10.23 -8.20
C LEU A 95 15.25 11.11 -8.33
N CYS A 96 15.03 11.69 -9.52
CA CYS A 96 13.82 12.45 -9.82
C CYS A 96 12.56 11.58 -9.73
N TYR A 97 12.61 10.36 -10.28
CA TYR A 97 11.51 9.41 -10.19
C TYR A 97 11.20 9.04 -8.72
N ALA A 98 12.22 8.69 -7.94
CA ALA A 98 12.06 8.29 -6.54
C ALA A 98 11.53 9.43 -5.66
N LEU A 99 11.95 10.67 -5.93
CA LEU A 99 11.40 11.85 -5.27
C LEU A 99 9.92 12.02 -5.60
N LEU A 100 9.56 11.90 -6.88
CA LEU A 100 8.17 12.03 -7.32
C LEU A 100 7.30 10.93 -6.70
N ALA A 101 7.79 9.69 -6.67
CA ALA A 101 7.14 8.56 -6.02
C ALA A 101 6.83 8.82 -4.54
N GLY A 102 7.81 9.35 -3.79
CA GLY A 102 7.60 9.72 -2.38
C GLY A 102 6.52 10.77 -2.19
N VAL A 103 6.39 11.75 -3.09
CA VAL A 103 5.30 12.75 -3.02
C VAL A 103 3.96 12.14 -3.43
N MET A 104 3.93 11.34 -4.49
CA MET A 104 2.72 10.70 -5.01
C MET A 104 2.10 9.72 -4.01
N GLU A 105 2.90 9.10 -3.15
CA GLU A 105 2.43 8.23 -2.07
C GLU A 105 1.54 8.94 -1.05
N PHE A 106 1.92 10.15 -0.61
CA PHE A 106 1.06 10.93 0.28
C PHE A 106 -0.18 11.47 -0.44
N VAL A 107 -0.08 11.76 -1.74
CA VAL A 107 -1.26 12.10 -2.56
C VAL A 107 -2.22 10.91 -2.66
N PHE A 108 -1.69 9.69 -2.79
CA PHE A 108 -2.46 8.46 -2.79
C PHE A 108 -3.17 8.25 -1.45
N LEU A 109 -2.44 8.32 -0.33
CA LEU A 109 -3.00 8.17 1.02
C LEU A 109 -4.11 9.19 1.30
N GLU A 110 -3.92 10.45 0.94
CA GLU A 110 -4.96 11.49 1.12
C GLU A 110 -6.17 11.26 0.22
N SER A 111 -5.97 10.72 -0.99
CA SER A 111 -7.08 10.37 -1.90
C SER A 111 -7.90 9.18 -1.40
N LEU A 112 -7.28 8.24 -0.69
CA LEU A 112 -7.99 7.13 -0.03
C LEU A 112 -8.77 7.62 1.19
N ARG A 113 -8.21 8.55 1.96
CA ARG A 113 -8.87 9.13 3.14
C ARG A 113 -10.09 9.97 2.78
N SER A 114 -9.97 10.81 1.77
CA SER A 114 -10.99 11.83 1.44
C SER A 114 -12.02 11.37 0.41
N GLU A 115 -11.88 10.18 -0.18
CA GLU A 115 -12.69 9.67 -1.29
C GLU A 115 -12.76 10.60 -2.53
N GLU A 116 -11.95 11.67 -2.54
CA GLU A 116 -11.91 12.70 -3.57
C GLU A 116 -10.52 12.78 -4.22
N VAL A 117 -10.44 12.47 -5.52
CA VAL A 117 -9.17 12.52 -6.26
C VAL A 117 -8.86 13.95 -6.74
N ARG A 118 -8.04 14.70 -5.97
CA ARG A 118 -7.53 16.04 -6.35
C ARG A 118 -5.99 16.13 -6.34
N ILE A 119 -5.33 15.93 -7.50
CA ILE A 119 -3.86 15.94 -7.60
C ILE A 119 -3.23 17.29 -7.19
N ARG A 120 -3.71 18.41 -7.76
CA ARG A 120 -3.03 19.72 -7.64
C ARG A 120 -3.04 20.32 -6.23
N GLY A 121 -4.07 20.02 -5.44
CA GLY A 121 -4.18 20.53 -4.06
C GLY A 121 -3.31 19.76 -3.07
N TYR A 122 -3.34 18.43 -3.16
CA TYR A 122 -2.61 17.56 -2.22
C TYR A 122 -1.11 17.49 -2.50
N PHE A 123 -0.68 17.66 -3.76
CA PHE A 123 0.75 17.66 -4.11
C PHE A 123 1.54 18.75 -3.36
N GLY A 124 1.00 19.97 -3.27
CA GLY A 124 1.68 21.10 -2.60
C GLY A 124 1.69 20.98 -1.07
N ALA A 125 0.61 20.47 -0.48
CA ALA A 125 0.49 20.31 0.97
C ALA A 125 1.39 19.18 1.52
N ASN A 126 1.56 18.11 0.73
CA ASN A 126 2.27 16.89 1.18
C ASN A 126 3.67 16.72 0.59
N ALA A 127 4.14 17.61 -0.31
CA ALA A 127 5.49 17.55 -0.87
C ALA A 127 6.59 17.51 0.20
N GLY A 128 6.43 18.26 1.31
CA GLY A 128 7.39 18.24 2.41
C GLY A 128 7.50 16.87 3.10
N LYS A 129 6.38 16.17 3.29
CA LYS A 129 6.35 14.80 3.84
C LYS A 129 6.97 13.82 2.84
N GLY A 130 6.63 13.94 1.56
CA GLY A 130 7.18 13.15 0.46
C GLY A 130 8.70 13.23 0.34
N VAL A 131 9.25 14.45 0.42
CA VAL A 131 10.71 14.68 0.40
C VAL A 131 11.39 14.05 1.62
N ARG A 132 10.82 14.18 2.83
CA ARG A 132 11.38 13.58 4.05
C ARG A 132 11.39 12.05 3.97
N LEU A 133 10.32 11.45 3.46
CA LEU A 133 10.22 10.01 3.24
C LEU A 133 11.24 9.55 2.19
N PHE A 134 11.35 10.25 1.07
CA PHE A 134 12.36 9.99 0.05
C PHE A 134 13.79 10.05 0.60
N LEU A 135 14.13 11.11 1.35
CA LEU A 135 15.45 11.25 1.96
C LEU A 135 15.75 10.15 2.97
N PHE A 136 14.75 9.73 3.75
CA PHE A 136 14.89 8.60 4.66
C PHE A 136 15.14 7.29 3.91
N ARG A 137 14.37 7.01 2.85
CA ARG A 137 14.57 5.83 1.98
C ARG A 137 15.95 5.83 1.33
N LEU A 138 16.37 6.99 0.82
CA LEU A 138 17.70 7.16 0.22
C LEU A 138 18.80 6.93 1.26
N ALA A 139 18.67 7.48 2.47
CA ALA A 139 19.60 7.24 3.56
C ALA A 139 19.66 5.74 3.94
N LEU A 140 18.51 5.08 4.02
CA LEU A 140 18.40 3.65 4.34
C LEU A 140 19.06 2.78 3.25
N LEU A 141 18.88 3.13 1.97
CA LEU A 141 19.57 2.52 0.83
C LEU A 141 21.08 2.72 0.90
N LEU A 142 21.54 3.95 1.15
CA LEU A 142 22.97 4.27 1.23
C LEU A 142 23.64 3.56 2.40
N VAL A 143 22.99 3.50 3.55
CA VAL A 143 23.50 2.78 4.72
C VAL A 143 23.59 1.28 4.42
N ALA A 144 22.52 0.67 3.92
CA ALA A 144 22.54 -0.76 3.57
C ALA A 144 23.60 -1.07 2.50
N GLY A 145 23.66 -0.26 1.45
CA GLY A 145 24.66 -0.38 0.38
C GLY A 145 26.08 -0.26 0.92
N ALA A 146 26.37 0.74 1.75
CA ALA A 146 27.67 0.92 2.38
C ALA A 146 28.06 -0.27 3.28
N LEU A 147 27.12 -0.80 4.07
CA LEU A 147 27.39 -1.98 4.91
C LEU A 147 27.71 -3.22 4.07
N VAL A 148 26.95 -3.45 2.99
CA VAL A 148 27.21 -4.58 2.08
C VAL A 148 28.53 -4.40 1.34
N SER A 149 28.82 -3.21 0.83
CA SER A 149 30.01 -2.97 0.01
C SER A 149 31.30 -2.79 0.82
N ALA A 150 31.24 -2.39 2.09
CA ALA A 150 32.41 -2.10 2.90
C ALA A 150 33.41 -3.27 3.01
N PRO A 151 33.00 -4.52 3.30
CA PRO A 151 33.93 -5.65 3.33
C PRO A 151 34.61 -5.89 1.98
N ALA A 152 33.88 -5.77 0.87
CA ALA A 152 34.43 -5.93 -0.47
C ALA A 152 35.44 -4.82 -0.80
N ALA A 153 35.12 -3.57 -0.47
CA ALA A 153 36.03 -2.44 -0.67
C ALA A 153 37.32 -2.59 0.15
N ILE A 154 37.23 -3.10 1.38
CA ILE A 154 38.40 -3.41 2.22
C ILE A 154 39.24 -4.52 1.57
N ALA A 155 38.62 -5.61 1.09
CA ALA A 155 39.34 -6.71 0.44
C ALA A 155 40.08 -6.24 -0.82
N VAL A 156 39.45 -5.38 -1.64
CA VAL A 156 40.10 -4.77 -2.81
C VAL A 156 41.26 -3.87 -2.39
N GLY A 157 41.06 -3.01 -1.39
CA GLY A 157 42.12 -2.11 -0.89
C GLY A 157 43.32 -2.83 -0.28
N LEU A 158 43.13 -4.05 0.24
CA LEU A 158 44.18 -4.92 0.75
C LEU A 158 44.79 -5.84 -0.32
N GLY A 159 44.24 -5.86 -1.54
CA GLY A 159 44.68 -6.75 -2.62
C GLY A 159 44.35 -8.23 -2.41
N THR A 160 43.42 -8.56 -1.51
CA THR A 160 43.06 -9.94 -1.17
C THR A 160 41.83 -10.45 -1.93
N PHE A 161 41.35 -9.68 -2.92
CA PHE A 161 40.13 -10.01 -3.67
C PHE A 161 40.29 -11.27 -4.52
N ASP A 162 41.48 -11.47 -5.11
CA ASP A 162 41.79 -12.63 -5.94
C ASP A 162 41.97 -13.93 -5.11
N ASP A 163 42.24 -13.79 -3.81
CA ASP A 163 42.44 -14.88 -2.86
C ASP A 163 41.16 -15.26 -2.08
N ILE A 164 39.99 -14.76 -2.49
CA ILE A 164 38.72 -15.06 -1.80
C ILE A 164 38.40 -16.55 -1.95
N SER A 165 38.55 -17.28 -0.85
CA SER A 165 38.11 -18.68 -0.80
C SER A 165 36.59 -18.79 -1.03
N PRO A 166 36.10 -19.90 -1.63
CA PRO A 166 34.66 -20.13 -1.79
C PRO A 166 33.87 -20.05 -0.47
N GLY A 167 34.48 -20.43 0.65
CA GLY A 167 33.86 -20.32 1.98
C GLY A 167 33.66 -18.88 2.43
N LEU A 168 34.63 -17.99 2.17
CA LEU A 168 34.50 -16.56 2.46
C LEU A 168 33.47 -15.89 1.54
N LEU A 169 33.43 -16.29 0.27
CA LEU A 169 32.40 -15.82 -0.65
C LEU A 169 30.99 -16.23 -0.19
N ALA A 170 30.80 -17.49 0.22
CA ALA A 170 29.53 -17.96 0.76
C ALA A 170 29.12 -17.20 2.03
N LEU A 171 30.07 -16.91 2.92
CA LEU A 171 29.82 -16.10 4.12
C LEU A 171 29.44 -14.66 3.77
N TYR A 172 30.11 -14.05 2.78
CA TYR A 172 29.79 -12.71 2.30
C TYR A 172 28.40 -12.65 1.66
N LEU A 173 28.03 -13.66 0.87
CA LEU A 173 26.67 -13.78 0.32
C LEU A 173 25.62 -13.94 1.42
N LEU A 174 25.89 -14.75 2.45
CA LEU A 174 24.98 -14.89 3.60
C LEU A 174 24.83 -13.58 4.36
N TYR A 175 25.93 -12.86 4.60
CA TYR A 175 25.94 -11.55 5.23
C TYR A 175 25.15 -10.52 4.40
N GLY A 176 25.45 -10.42 3.10
CA GLY A 176 24.76 -9.51 2.18
C GLY A 176 23.28 -9.84 2.05
N GLY A 177 22.92 -11.13 1.96
CA GLY A 177 21.54 -11.60 1.94
C GLY A 177 20.78 -11.25 3.22
N GLY A 178 21.40 -11.41 4.40
CA GLY A 178 20.83 -11.01 5.67
C GLY A 178 20.58 -9.49 5.77
N LEU A 179 21.53 -8.69 5.33
CA LEU A 179 21.38 -7.23 5.29
C LEU A 179 20.32 -6.79 4.28
N TYR A 180 20.29 -7.42 3.11
CA TYR A 180 19.26 -7.18 2.10
C TYR A 180 17.86 -7.49 2.64
N LEU A 181 17.71 -8.60 3.36
CA LEU A 181 16.46 -8.98 4.00
C LEU A 181 16.01 -7.93 5.04
N LEU A 182 16.94 -7.46 5.87
CA LEU A 182 16.66 -6.42 6.87
C LEU A 182 16.27 -5.09 6.21
N HIS A 183 16.99 -4.69 5.15
CA HIS A 183 16.67 -3.50 4.35
C HIS A 183 15.26 -3.61 3.73
N SER A 184 14.93 -4.77 3.13
CA SER A 184 13.65 -5.03 2.49
C SER A 184 12.48 -4.92 3.49
N ILE A 185 12.62 -5.53 4.67
CA ILE A 185 11.61 -5.46 5.73
C ILE A 185 11.44 -4.02 6.22
N GLY A 186 12.55 -3.32 6.50
CA GLY A 186 12.51 -1.93 6.97
C GLY A 186 11.85 -0.98 5.96
N ARG A 187 12.17 -1.14 4.67
CA ARG A 187 11.53 -0.39 3.58
C ARG A 187 10.03 -0.67 3.54
N ARG A 188 9.63 -1.93 3.54
CA ARG A 188 8.22 -2.31 3.47
C ARG A 188 7.38 -1.74 4.61
N PHE A 189 7.86 -1.85 5.85
CA PHE A 189 7.15 -1.25 6.99
C PHE A 189 7.10 0.28 6.90
N THR A 190 8.15 0.90 6.39
CA THR A 190 8.19 2.36 6.18
C THR A 190 7.08 2.80 5.22
N ASP A 191 6.90 2.06 4.15
CA ASP A 191 5.96 2.39 3.08
C ASP A 191 4.50 2.08 3.53
N GLU A 192 4.28 0.92 4.14
CA GLU A 192 2.92 0.45 4.47
C GLU A 192 2.35 1.06 5.77
N PHE A 193 3.17 1.36 6.78
CA PHE A 193 2.68 1.77 8.11
C PHE A 193 3.21 3.12 8.58
N VAL A 194 4.48 3.43 8.33
CA VAL A 194 5.08 4.69 8.81
C VAL A 194 4.58 5.89 8.01
N ALA A 195 4.41 5.74 6.69
CA ALA A 195 3.87 6.79 5.85
C ALA A 195 2.45 7.22 6.27
N PRO A 196 1.49 6.29 6.54
CA PRO A 196 0.21 6.63 7.17
C PRO A 196 0.33 7.40 8.49
N ILE A 197 1.20 6.97 9.41
CA ILE A 197 1.40 7.64 10.71
C ILE A 197 1.96 9.06 10.53
N MET A 198 2.91 9.25 9.62
CA MET A 198 3.44 10.57 9.27
C MET A 198 2.35 11.50 8.71
N LEU A 199 1.38 10.94 7.99
CA LEU A 199 0.27 11.70 7.46
C LEU A 199 -0.71 12.09 8.57
N LEU A 200 -1.05 11.13 9.45
CA LEU A 200 -2.03 11.30 10.53
C LEU A 200 -1.55 12.24 11.64
N GLU A 201 -0.33 12.03 12.15
CA GLU A 201 0.24 12.77 13.29
C GLU A 201 1.05 14.00 12.86
N ASP A 202 1.13 14.30 11.56
CA ASP A 202 1.95 15.39 11.00
C ASP A 202 3.44 15.36 11.47
N CYS A 203 3.97 14.16 11.71
CA CYS A 203 5.27 13.98 12.35
C CYS A 203 6.38 13.54 11.36
N GLY A 204 7.65 13.55 11.81
CA GLY A 204 8.79 13.09 11.01
C GLY A 204 8.93 11.57 11.00
N VAL A 205 9.64 11.03 10.00
CA VAL A 205 9.80 9.57 9.79
C VAL A 205 10.29 8.83 11.04
N LEU A 206 11.26 9.40 11.77
CA LEU A 206 11.81 8.78 12.98
C LEU A 206 10.81 8.76 14.15
N ALA A 207 9.97 9.79 14.28
CA ALA A 207 8.93 9.85 15.30
C ALA A 207 7.83 8.81 15.00
N ALA A 208 7.39 8.77 13.74
CA ALA A 208 6.45 7.77 13.25
C ALA A 208 6.98 6.34 13.44
N TRP A 209 8.27 6.09 13.16
CA TRP A 209 8.91 4.79 13.45
C TRP A 209 8.88 4.43 14.93
N GLY A 210 9.17 5.41 15.81
CA GLY A 210 9.11 5.21 17.25
C GLY A 210 7.70 4.93 17.78
N ARG A 211 6.67 5.46 17.13
CA ARG A 211 5.25 5.16 17.43
C ARG A 211 4.89 3.76 16.94
N PHE A 212 5.18 3.46 15.68
CA PHE A 212 4.93 2.14 15.08
C PHE A 212 5.63 1.01 15.83
N TRP A 213 6.89 1.20 16.24
CA TRP A 213 7.67 0.17 16.95
C TRP A 213 7.07 -0.22 18.30
N ARG A 214 6.29 0.66 18.95
CA ARG A 214 5.56 0.33 20.17
C ARG A 214 4.36 -0.57 19.86
N THR A 215 3.58 -0.22 18.84
CA THR A 215 2.43 -0.99 18.38
C THR A 215 2.84 -2.37 17.84
N LEU A 216 3.89 -2.42 17.02
CA LEU A 216 4.45 -3.67 16.47
C LEU A 216 4.85 -4.65 17.57
N ARG A 217 5.53 -4.17 18.62
CA ARG A 217 5.96 -5.03 19.74
C ARG A 217 4.80 -5.46 20.64
N ALA A 218 3.73 -4.67 20.73
CA ALA A 218 2.53 -5.06 21.46
C ALA A 218 1.77 -6.19 20.74
N ASN A 219 1.69 -6.14 19.41
CA ASN A 219 0.85 -7.03 18.60
C ASN A 219 1.63 -7.86 17.56
N LEU A 220 2.77 -8.43 17.96
CA LEU A 220 3.68 -9.17 17.05
C LEU A 220 2.98 -10.30 16.26
N ALA A 221 2.01 -10.98 16.87
CA ALA A 221 1.30 -12.09 16.23
C ALA A 221 0.47 -11.62 15.03
N GLU A 222 -0.21 -10.48 15.15
CA GLU A 222 -1.07 -9.93 14.09
C GLU A 222 -0.24 -9.44 12.91
N TYR A 223 0.86 -8.72 13.17
CA TYR A 223 1.79 -8.30 12.12
C TYR A 223 2.47 -9.50 11.45
N ALA A 224 2.80 -10.57 12.19
CA ALA A 224 3.35 -11.79 11.59
C ALA A 224 2.33 -12.48 10.66
N VAL A 225 1.07 -12.58 11.07
CA VAL A 225 -0.02 -13.12 10.24
C VAL A 225 -0.24 -12.25 9.00
N TYR A 226 -0.27 -10.92 9.16
CA TYR A 226 -0.32 -9.96 8.06
C TYR A 226 0.80 -10.19 7.05
N LEU A 227 2.06 -10.28 7.51
CA LEU A 227 3.20 -10.50 6.62
C LEU A 227 3.07 -11.80 5.85
N LEU A 228 2.63 -12.88 6.51
CA LEU A 228 2.40 -14.18 5.88
C LEU A 228 1.28 -14.09 4.83
N LEU A 229 0.13 -13.50 5.18
CA LEU A 229 -1.01 -13.35 4.28
C LEU A 229 -0.65 -12.50 3.07
N VAL A 230 -0.03 -11.34 3.27
CA VAL A 230 0.40 -10.50 2.14
C VAL A 230 1.45 -11.21 1.31
N TRP A 231 2.38 -11.98 1.90
CA TRP A 231 3.36 -12.73 1.13
C TRP A 231 2.69 -13.76 0.20
N VAL A 232 1.75 -14.54 0.72
CA VAL A 232 0.97 -15.51 -0.08
C VAL A 232 0.14 -14.80 -1.15
N LEU A 233 -0.55 -13.71 -0.78
CA LEU A 233 -1.41 -12.99 -1.69
C LEU A 233 -0.62 -12.29 -2.79
N THR A 234 0.53 -11.70 -2.45
CA THR A 234 1.45 -11.09 -3.43
C THR A 234 1.91 -12.12 -4.45
N LEU A 235 2.23 -13.34 -4.02
CA LEU A 235 2.62 -14.42 -4.93
C LEU A 235 1.49 -14.75 -5.92
N ALA A 236 0.26 -14.92 -5.44
CA ALA A 236 -0.89 -15.22 -6.31
C ALA A 236 -1.25 -14.05 -7.25
N VAL A 237 -1.23 -12.82 -6.71
CA VAL A 237 -1.58 -11.59 -7.44
C VAL A 237 -0.53 -11.27 -8.50
N THR A 238 0.76 -11.37 -8.19
CA THR A 238 1.84 -11.09 -9.16
C THR A 238 1.75 -11.99 -10.39
N VAL A 239 1.50 -13.30 -10.19
CA VAL A 239 1.30 -14.24 -11.31
C VAL A 239 0.06 -13.86 -12.12
N THR A 240 -1.06 -13.58 -11.46
CA THR A 240 -2.31 -13.26 -12.16
C THR A 240 -2.21 -11.94 -12.93
N VAL A 241 -1.70 -10.90 -12.28
CA VAL A 241 -1.56 -9.55 -12.83
C VAL A 241 -0.53 -9.52 -13.96
N SER A 242 0.60 -10.21 -13.82
CA SER A 242 1.60 -10.28 -14.90
C SER A 242 1.03 -10.90 -16.17
N ILE A 243 0.22 -11.95 -16.07
CA ILE A 243 -0.48 -12.55 -17.22
C ILE A 243 -1.44 -11.55 -17.86
N VAL A 244 -2.26 -10.85 -17.06
CA VAL A 244 -3.19 -9.84 -17.57
C VAL A 244 -2.45 -8.70 -18.26
N ILE A 245 -1.35 -8.23 -17.68
CA ILE A 245 -0.51 -7.18 -18.25
C ILE A 245 0.14 -7.65 -19.54
N ALA A 246 0.72 -8.85 -19.57
CA ALA A 246 1.36 -9.40 -20.76
C ALA A 246 0.35 -9.53 -21.93
N LEU A 247 -0.82 -10.11 -21.67
CA LEU A 247 -1.86 -10.26 -22.69
C LEU A 247 -2.39 -8.91 -23.17
N GLY A 248 -2.71 -7.99 -22.24
CA GLY A 248 -3.18 -6.66 -22.60
C GLY A 248 -2.12 -5.82 -23.31
N ALA A 249 -0.85 -5.94 -22.93
CA ALA A 249 0.26 -5.29 -23.60
C ALA A 249 0.39 -5.76 -25.05
N VAL A 250 0.26 -7.07 -25.32
CA VAL A 250 0.25 -7.60 -26.69
C VAL A 250 -0.92 -7.04 -27.50
N VAL A 251 -2.13 -7.07 -26.94
CA VAL A 251 -3.34 -6.54 -27.62
C VAL A 251 -3.18 -5.06 -27.94
N ILE A 252 -2.64 -4.27 -27.01
CA ILE A 252 -2.38 -2.85 -27.20
C ILE A 252 -1.25 -2.64 -28.21
N ALA A 253 -0.18 -3.44 -28.18
CA ALA A 253 0.98 -3.26 -29.04
C ALA A 253 0.68 -3.54 -30.53
N ILE A 254 -0.22 -4.48 -30.84
CA ILE A 254 -0.56 -4.85 -32.22
C ILE A 254 -0.92 -3.64 -33.11
N PRO A 255 -1.90 -2.78 -32.77
CA PRO A 255 -2.25 -1.63 -33.62
C PRO A 255 -1.08 -0.66 -33.79
N PHE A 256 -0.30 -0.39 -32.75
CA PHE A 256 0.87 0.49 -32.85
C PHE A 256 1.98 -0.14 -33.70
N ALA A 257 2.22 -1.45 -33.58
CA ALA A 257 3.18 -2.18 -34.38
C ALA A 257 2.82 -2.15 -35.87
N ILE A 258 1.53 -2.29 -36.21
CA ILE A 258 1.05 -2.14 -37.58
C ILE A 258 1.33 -0.73 -38.11
N VAL A 259 0.99 0.31 -37.33
CA VAL A 259 1.21 1.70 -37.74
C VAL A 259 2.71 2.02 -37.88
N ALA A 260 3.54 1.56 -36.94
CA ALA A 260 4.98 1.74 -36.98
C ALA A 260 5.61 1.02 -38.18
N PHE A 261 5.19 -0.21 -38.45
CA PHE A 261 5.63 -0.99 -39.61
C PHE A 261 5.31 -0.28 -40.92
N VAL A 262 4.06 0.18 -41.08
CA VAL A 262 3.65 0.96 -42.27
C VAL A 262 4.44 2.26 -42.38
N ALA A 263 4.72 2.93 -41.25
CA ALA A 263 5.51 4.15 -41.23
C ALA A 263 6.93 3.90 -41.74
N VAL A 264 7.63 2.86 -41.26
CA VAL A 264 8.99 2.52 -41.71
C VAL A 264 9.05 2.26 -43.23
N LEU A 265 8.02 1.63 -43.81
CA LEU A 265 7.94 1.39 -45.25
C LEU A 265 7.82 2.67 -46.08
N ALA A 266 7.42 3.81 -45.49
CA ALA A 266 7.30 5.10 -46.17
C ALA A 266 8.65 5.83 -46.37
N GLY A 267 9.78 5.23 -45.96
CA GLY A 267 11.13 5.75 -46.15
C GLY A 267 11.70 6.46 -44.92
N PRO A 268 12.75 7.30 -45.07
CA PRO A 268 13.53 7.83 -43.95
C PRO A 268 12.72 8.63 -42.91
N ILE A 269 11.73 9.41 -43.35
CA ILE A 269 10.82 10.16 -42.47
C ILE A 269 9.93 9.21 -41.66
N GLY A 270 9.65 8.04 -42.23
CA GLY A 270 8.90 6.96 -41.61
C GLY A 270 9.48 6.45 -40.30
N TRP A 271 10.81 6.45 -40.16
CA TRP A 271 11.48 6.07 -38.92
C TRP A 271 11.19 7.02 -37.77
N ALA A 272 11.18 8.33 -38.02
CA ALA A 272 10.82 9.31 -37.00
C ALA A 272 9.37 9.11 -36.52
N VAL A 273 8.45 8.83 -37.45
CA VAL A 273 7.07 8.50 -37.12
C VAL A 273 6.98 7.19 -36.33
N ALA A 274 7.72 6.16 -36.73
CA ALA A 274 7.76 4.87 -36.04
C ALA A 274 8.28 4.99 -34.60
N VAL A 275 9.29 5.83 -34.35
CA VAL A 275 9.78 6.15 -33.00
C VAL A 275 8.69 6.81 -32.16
N VAL A 276 8.00 7.82 -32.71
CA VAL A 276 6.90 8.49 -31.99
C VAL A 276 5.76 7.50 -31.68
N VAL A 277 5.40 6.66 -32.65
CA VAL A 277 4.38 5.60 -32.48
C VAL A 277 4.83 4.58 -31.43
N GLY A 278 6.10 4.19 -31.41
CA GLY A 278 6.67 3.30 -30.39
C GLY A 278 6.62 3.91 -28.99
N LEU A 279 6.94 5.20 -28.84
CA LEU A 279 6.81 5.91 -27.56
C LEU A 279 5.36 6.00 -27.08
N LEU A 280 4.42 6.23 -28.01
CA LEU A 280 2.98 6.21 -27.69
C LEU A 280 2.51 4.81 -27.30
N ALA A 281 3.01 3.76 -27.97
CA ALA A 281 2.72 2.38 -27.62
C ALA A 281 3.22 2.05 -26.22
N LEU A 282 4.47 2.44 -25.90
CA LEU A 282 5.05 2.27 -24.58
C LEU A 282 4.22 3.01 -23.52
N ALA A 283 3.87 4.28 -23.74
CA ALA A 283 3.04 5.04 -22.83
C ALA A 283 1.67 4.40 -22.61
N ALA A 284 1.04 3.86 -23.67
CA ALA A 284 -0.24 3.16 -23.58
C ALA A 284 -0.13 1.86 -22.77
N VAL A 285 0.93 1.07 -22.98
CA VAL A 285 1.19 -0.16 -22.21
C VAL A 285 1.47 0.15 -20.74
N LEU A 286 2.29 1.17 -20.44
CA LEU A 286 2.56 1.59 -19.06
C LEU A 286 1.30 2.09 -18.37
N LEU A 287 0.46 2.86 -19.08
CA LEU A 287 -0.84 3.30 -18.55
C LEU A 287 -1.74 2.10 -18.27
N PHE A 288 -1.85 1.14 -19.19
CA PHE A 288 -2.62 -0.08 -18.98
C PHE A 288 -2.11 -0.88 -17.77
N ALA A 289 -0.79 -1.10 -17.67
CA ALA A 289 -0.19 -1.78 -16.54
C ALA A 289 -0.53 -1.08 -15.21
N ALA A 290 -0.42 0.25 -15.18
CA ALA A 290 -0.80 1.04 -14.01
C ALA A 290 -2.28 0.89 -13.64
N LEU A 291 -3.19 0.88 -14.64
CA LEU A 291 -4.62 0.65 -14.42
C LEU A 291 -4.88 -0.73 -13.81
N VAL A 292 -4.20 -1.77 -14.29
CA VAL A 292 -4.34 -3.15 -13.76
C VAL A 292 -3.80 -3.26 -12.33
N TRP A 293 -2.72 -2.55 -12.01
CA TRP A 293 -2.12 -2.55 -10.67
C TRP A 293 -2.86 -1.68 -9.66
N THR A 294 -3.58 -0.66 -10.11
CA THR A 294 -4.36 0.25 -9.26
C THR A 294 -5.24 -0.46 -8.24
N PRO A 295 -6.12 -1.41 -8.61
CA PRO A 295 -6.94 -2.13 -7.64
C PRO A 295 -6.13 -2.94 -6.65
N VAL A 296 -5.02 -3.54 -7.08
CA VAL A 296 -4.13 -4.34 -6.23
C VAL A 296 -3.44 -3.47 -5.19
N THR A 297 -2.85 -2.36 -5.61
CA THR A 297 -2.20 -1.41 -4.70
C THR A 297 -3.19 -0.83 -3.70
N THR A 298 -4.41 -0.51 -4.16
CA THR A 298 -5.48 0.00 -3.29
C THR A 298 -5.89 -1.03 -2.24
N TYR A 299 -6.03 -2.30 -2.65
CA TYR A 299 -6.37 -3.40 -1.75
C TYR A 299 -5.35 -3.58 -0.62
N PHE A 300 -4.06 -3.68 -0.95
CA PHE A 300 -3.04 -3.85 0.07
C PHE A 300 -2.94 -2.65 1.01
N GLN A 301 -3.18 -1.44 0.48
CA GLN A 301 -3.19 -0.24 1.30
C GLN A 301 -4.36 -0.24 2.30
N TYR A 302 -5.58 -0.56 1.87
CA TYR A 302 -6.72 -0.68 2.79
C TYR A 302 -6.49 -1.75 3.85
N TYR A 303 -5.93 -2.89 3.47
CA TYR A 303 -5.62 -3.96 4.43
C TYR A 303 -4.63 -3.50 5.51
N ALA A 304 -3.57 -2.77 5.12
CA ALA A 304 -2.61 -2.21 6.07
C ALA A 304 -3.24 -1.14 6.98
N LEU A 305 -4.11 -0.28 6.45
CA LEU A 305 -4.78 0.77 7.21
C LEU A 305 -5.79 0.23 8.22
N LEU A 306 -6.59 -0.77 7.85
CA LEU A 306 -7.55 -1.42 8.74
C LEU A 306 -6.83 -2.12 9.91
N LEU A 307 -5.78 -2.89 9.60
CA LEU A 307 -4.96 -3.55 10.62
C LEU A 307 -4.29 -2.55 11.57
N LEU A 308 -3.84 -1.40 11.05
CA LEU A 308 -3.25 -0.35 11.87
C LEU A 308 -4.29 0.24 12.84
N GLY A 309 -5.50 0.50 12.38
CA GLY A 309 -6.61 0.98 13.21
C GLY A 309 -7.13 -0.04 14.22
N ASP A 310 -7.04 -1.35 13.92
CA ASP A 310 -7.38 -2.42 14.86
C ASP A 310 -6.34 -2.61 15.96
N THR A 311 -5.07 -2.55 15.59
CA THR A 311 -3.96 -2.67 16.55
C THR A 311 -3.78 -1.43 17.43
N ASP A 312 -4.14 -0.25 16.94
CA ASP A 312 -4.06 1.01 17.67
C ASP A 312 -5.13 2.01 17.18
N PRO A 313 -6.25 2.20 17.92
CA PRO A 313 -7.33 3.09 17.51
C PRO A 313 -6.92 4.56 17.32
N GLU A 314 -5.83 5.00 17.95
CA GLU A 314 -5.29 6.35 17.74
C GLU A 314 -4.61 6.51 16.38
N LEU A 315 -4.26 5.40 15.72
CA LEU A 315 -3.60 5.36 14.40
C LEU A 315 -4.56 5.02 13.25
N ASP A 316 -5.87 5.01 13.52
CA ASP A 316 -6.90 4.76 12.51
C ASP A 316 -7.03 5.95 11.55
N LEU A 317 -6.50 5.79 10.34
CA LEU A 317 -6.54 6.82 9.29
C LEU A 317 -7.89 6.87 8.56
N VAL A 318 -8.70 5.80 8.64
CA VAL A 318 -9.93 5.60 7.86
C VAL A 318 -11.10 5.11 8.74
N PRO A 319 -11.43 5.83 9.83
CA PRO A 319 -12.39 5.36 10.83
C PRO A 319 -13.81 5.23 10.25
N ASP A 320 -14.21 6.14 9.36
CA ASP A 320 -15.52 6.13 8.72
C ASP A 320 -15.66 4.93 7.77
N GLN A 321 -14.62 4.64 6.98
CA GLN A 321 -14.63 3.50 6.06
C GLN A 321 -14.62 2.17 6.84
N ARG A 322 -13.82 2.08 7.91
CA ARG A 322 -13.80 0.92 8.81
C ARG A 322 -15.16 0.66 9.44
N ALA A 323 -15.84 1.71 9.91
CA ALA A 323 -17.20 1.60 10.43
C ALA A 323 -18.21 1.16 9.36
N ALA A 324 -18.12 1.72 8.15
CA ALA A 324 -19.02 1.40 7.04
C ALA A 324 -18.90 -0.06 6.57
N VAL A 325 -17.66 -0.57 6.42
CA VAL A 325 -17.42 -1.95 5.99
C VAL A 325 -17.90 -2.94 7.06
N ARG A 326 -17.70 -2.64 8.34
CA ARG A 326 -18.16 -3.52 9.44
C ARG A 326 -19.65 -3.49 9.67
N ALA A 327 -20.30 -2.35 9.45
CA ALA A 327 -21.75 -2.26 9.41
C ALA A 327 -22.33 -3.09 8.24
N ALA A 328 -21.67 -3.11 7.08
CA ALA A 328 -22.05 -3.96 5.96
C ALA A 328 -21.83 -5.45 6.25
N GLY A 329 -20.74 -5.82 6.94
CA GLY A 329 -20.43 -7.19 7.36
C GLY A 329 -21.40 -7.74 8.42
N THR A 330 -21.84 -6.91 9.38
CA THR A 330 -22.87 -7.29 10.37
C THR A 330 -24.29 -7.27 9.77
N GLY A 331 -24.55 -6.45 8.75
CA GLY A 331 -25.82 -6.43 8.01
C GLY A 331 -26.06 -7.65 7.11
N GLY A 332 -25.02 -8.40 6.75
CA GLY A 332 -25.12 -9.61 5.92
C GLY A 332 -25.77 -10.81 6.63
N ALA A 333 -25.86 -10.79 7.97
CA ALA A 333 -26.49 -11.84 8.77
C ALA A 333 -27.95 -11.55 9.16
N ILE A 334 -28.46 -10.32 8.96
CA ILE A 334 -29.86 -9.94 9.18
C ILE A 334 -30.37 -9.16 7.98
N GLY A 335 -30.49 -9.84 6.84
CA GLY A 335 -30.98 -9.26 5.60
C GLY A 335 -31.68 -10.26 4.70
N ARG A 336 -32.23 -11.35 5.26
CA ARG A 336 -33.06 -12.29 4.52
C ARG A 336 -34.50 -12.19 5.04
N SER A 337 -35.34 -11.64 4.16
CA SER A 337 -36.80 -11.53 4.21
C SER A 337 -37.40 -10.72 5.35
N ASP A 338 -37.47 -9.40 5.15
CA ASP A 338 -38.67 -8.66 5.54
C ASP A 338 -39.30 -8.08 4.25
N TRP A 339 -40.02 -8.95 3.55
CA TRP A 339 -40.93 -8.57 2.50
C TRP A 339 -42.31 -9.09 2.90
N GLU A 340 -43.23 -8.15 3.06
CA GLU A 340 -44.70 -8.27 3.04
C GLU A 340 -45.41 -8.75 4.32
N ARG A 341 -45.75 -7.77 5.17
CA ARG A 341 -47.15 -7.58 5.58
C ARG A 341 -47.54 -6.11 5.55
N PRO A 342 -48.50 -5.70 4.69
CA PRO A 342 -49.19 -4.44 4.86
C PRO A 342 -50.24 -4.60 5.95
N ASP A 343 -50.08 -3.88 7.04
CA ASP A 343 -51.16 -3.60 7.99
C ASP A 343 -52.19 -2.69 7.31
N SER A 344 -53.44 -3.15 7.18
CA SER A 344 -54.60 -2.26 7.15
C SER A 344 -55.91 -2.99 7.45
N ASP A 345 -56.60 -2.42 8.44
CA ASP A 345 -58.05 -2.26 8.62
C ASP A 345 -58.99 -3.43 8.95
N SER A 346 -59.37 -3.43 10.23
CA SER A 346 -60.73 -3.30 10.76
C SER A 346 -61.90 -4.04 10.10
N SER A 347 -62.49 -4.98 10.85
CA SER A 347 -63.96 -5.02 11.03
C SER A 347 -64.36 -5.89 12.23
N ALA A 348 -64.97 -5.22 13.21
CA ALA A 348 -66.09 -5.64 14.08
C ALA A 348 -66.32 -7.14 14.39
N ARG A 349 -66.41 -7.48 15.69
CA ARG A 349 -67.67 -7.82 16.37
C ARG A 349 -67.46 -8.19 17.84
N ASP A 350 -68.54 -7.95 18.57
CA ASP A 350 -68.75 -7.85 20.01
C ASP A 350 -68.67 -9.19 20.79
N ASP A 351 -68.98 -9.09 22.09
CA ASP A 351 -69.32 -10.11 23.10
C ASP A 351 -68.23 -10.25 24.18
N ASP A 352 -68.18 -9.40 25.21
CA ASP A 352 -69.03 -9.37 26.42
C ASP A 352 -69.26 -10.75 27.04
N TRP A 353 -68.47 -11.13 28.06
CA TRP A 353 -68.88 -11.99 29.16
C TRP A 353 -68.02 -11.71 30.40
N ASN A 354 -68.63 -11.01 31.35
CA ASN A 354 -68.27 -10.95 32.75
C ASN A 354 -68.79 -12.24 33.43
N ASP A 355 -67.97 -12.94 34.20
CA ASP A 355 -68.48 -13.84 35.24
C ASP A 355 -67.46 -14.00 36.39
N GLU A 356 -67.98 -13.75 37.58
CA GLU A 356 -67.33 -13.80 38.89
C GLU A 356 -67.19 -15.24 39.42
N SER A 357 -66.28 -15.39 40.39
CA SER A 357 -66.43 -16.11 41.68
C SER A 357 -65.47 -17.27 41.99
N GLY A 358 -64.80 -17.11 43.15
CA GLY A 358 -64.32 -18.14 44.10
C GLY A 358 -63.14 -18.99 43.64
N TRP A 359 -62.05 -19.19 44.39
CA TRP A 359 -61.93 -19.63 45.80
C TRP A 359 -60.48 -19.28 46.25
N ASP A 360 -60.26 -18.60 47.38
CA ASP A 360 -59.99 -19.20 48.72
C ASP A 360 -58.78 -20.16 48.75
N GLY A 361 -57.73 -19.73 49.44
CA GLY A 361 -56.60 -20.55 49.87
C GLY A 361 -55.57 -19.73 50.66
N SER A 362 -55.91 -19.32 51.89
CA SER A 362 -54.99 -18.80 52.91
C SER A 362 -54.05 -19.93 53.39
N ASP A 363 -52.75 -19.69 53.60
CA ASP A 363 -52.08 -19.42 54.90
C ASP A 363 -50.61 -19.91 54.78
N PRO A 364 -49.68 -19.68 55.73
CA PRO A 364 -49.16 -18.41 56.28
C PRO A 364 -47.61 -18.53 56.48
N TRP A 365 -47.00 -17.74 57.39
CA TRP A 365 -45.57 -17.67 57.78
C TRP A 365 -44.76 -16.61 57.00
N ASP A 366 -44.80 -15.34 57.38
CA ASP A 366 -44.17 -14.70 58.57
C ASP A 366 -42.67 -14.39 58.37
N GLU A 367 -42.39 -13.17 57.89
CA GLU A 367 -41.25 -12.38 58.35
C GLU A 367 -41.77 -10.98 58.68
N ALA A 368 -42.17 -10.79 59.94
CA ALA A 368 -42.09 -9.51 60.65
C ALA A 368 -40.60 -9.10 60.70
N GLY A 369 -40.17 -7.86 60.56
CA GLY A 369 -40.66 -6.54 60.96
C GLY A 369 -39.38 -5.79 61.40
N ASP A 370 -39.26 -4.48 61.57
CA ASP A 370 -40.11 -3.32 61.43
C ASP A 370 -39.17 -2.12 61.70
N ALA A 371 -39.59 -0.92 61.28
CA ALA A 371 -39.26 0.40 61.83
C ALA A 371 -37.89 1.08 61.50
N ASP A 372 -37.92 1.96 60.50
CA ASP A 372 -38.10 3.43 60.60
C ASP A 372 -37.52 4.25 61.78
N ASP A 373 -37.31 5.52 61.43
CA ASP A 373 -37.03 6.75 62.20
C ASP A 373 -35.56 7.17 62.33
N ALA A 374 -35.14 8.43 62.21
CA ALA A 374 -35.70 9.68 61.69
C ALA A 374 -34.56 10.73 61.76
N ASP A 375 -34.63 11.71 60.87
CA ASP A 375 -34.11 13.09 60.91
C ASP A 375 -33.18 13.55 62.05
N GLU A 376 -32.03 14.15 61.68
CA GLU A 376 -31.54 15.34 62.39
C GLU A 376 -30.76 16.28 61.45
N SER A 377 -31.36 17.45 61.25
CA SER A 377 -30.80 18.67 60.64
C SER A 377 -29.76 19.33 61.54
N GLY A 378 -28.74 19.97 60.96
CA GLY A 378 -27.84 20.86 61.69
C GLY A 378 -26.94 21.69 60.78
N ASP A 379 -27.35 22.94 60.58
CA ASP A 379 -26.58 24.05 59.97
C ASP A 379 -25.19 24.24 60.58
N SER A 380 -24.24 24.72 59.78
CA SER A 380 -23.21 25.67 60.20
C SER A 380 -22.59 26.34 58.95
N ASP A 381 -23.01 27.57 58.71
CA ASP A 381 -22.28 28.58 57.93
C ASP A 381 -20.91 28.84 58.57
N ASP A 382 -19.89 29.15 57.76
CA ASP A 382 -18.98 30.26 58.06
C ASP A 382 -18.19 30.68 56.82
N ASP A 383 -18.19 32.00 56.64
CA ASP A 383 -17.62 32.83 55.60
C ASP A 383 -16.07 32.94 55.67
N ASP A 384 -15.55 33.77 54.75
CA ASP A 384 -14.21 34.37 54.67
C ASP A 384 -13.17 33.56 53.84
N ASP A 385 -12.44 34.12 52.86
CA ASP A 385 -12.12 35.52 52.66
C ASP A 385 -11.60 35.79 51.23
N ARG A 386 -11.86 37.00 50.75
CA ARG A 386 -11.32 37.58 49.50
C ARG A 386 -10.06 38.39 49.81
N SER A 387 -9.05 38.30 48.96
CA SER A 387 -8.03 39.35 48.76
C SER A 387 -7.08 38.94 47.63
N TRP A 388 -6.63 39.76 46.68
CA TRP A 388 -6.93 41.11 46.20
C TRP A 388 -6.46 41.14 44.74
#